data_AF-A0A5C2HBQ6-F1
#
_entry.id   AF-A0A5C2HBQ6-F1
#
_cell.length_a   1.000
_cell.length_b   1.000
_cell.length_c   1.000
_cell.angle_alpha   90.00
_cell.angle_beta   90.00
_cell.angle_gamma   90.00
#
_symmetry.space_group_name_H-M   'P 1'
#
loop_
_entity.id
_entity.type
_entity.pdbx_description
1 polymer ?
#
loop_
_entity_poly.entity_id
_entity_poly.type
_entity_poly.pdbx_seq_one_letter_code
_entity_poly.pdbx_strand_id
1 'polypeptide(L)'
;MEEEKKVPKHQDKIVALDNLSLGISIVAAIVIGFGIGYGLKYLTGYSWTLWLGIVWGILAAILNIYKAYKRAQKQYEGLENDPRYAHRAKYGDKAYDNDED
;
A
#
# COMPACT_ATOMS: atom_id res chain seq x y z
N MET A 1 -32.40 13.33 -5.34
CA MET A 1 -32.08 11.98 -5.86
C MET A 1 -30.72 11.62 -5.30
N GLU A 2 -30.68 10.73 -4.30
CA GLU A 2 -29.43 10.16 -3.81
C GLU A 2 -28.96 9.12 -4.82
N GLU A 3 -27.83 9.36 -5.47
CA GLU A 3 -27.16 8.29 -6.22
C GLU A 3 -26.47 7.36 -5.21
N GLU A 4 -27.05 6.19 -4.97
CA GLU A 4 -26.37 5.10 -4.27
C GLU A 4 -25.06 4.77 -5.00
N LYS A 5 -23.92 5.19 -4.45
CA LYS A 5 -22.62 4.68 -4.85
C LYS A 5 -22.59 3.17 -4.58
N LYS A 6 -22.83 2.37 -5.62
CA LYS A 6 -22.66 0.92 -5.59
C LYS A 6 -21.19 0.60 -5.33
N VAL A 7 -20.90 0.22 -4.09
CA VAL A 7 -19.61 -0.36 -3.72
C VAL A 7 -19.43 -1.63 -4.57
N PRO A 8 -18.39 -1.73 -5.42
CA PRO A 8 -18.26 -2.87 -6.32
C PRO A 8 -18.05 -4.15 -5.52
N LYS A 9 -18.85 -5.19 -5.79
CA LYS A 9 -18.89 -6.48 -5.07
C LYS A 9 -17.54 -7.22 -4.93
N HIS A 10 -16.51 -6.79 -5.67
CA HIS A 10 -15.19 -7.43 -5.75
C HIS A 10 -14.05 -6.55 -5.21
N GLN A 11 -14.37 -5.44 -4.52
CA GLN A 11 -13.38 -4.48 -4.03
C GLN A 11 -12.32 -5.14 -3.12
N ASP A 12 -12.73 -6.04 -2.23
CA ASP A 12 -11.81 -6.73 -1.32
C ASP A 12 -10.76 -7.56 -2.05
N LYS A 13 -11.14 -8.17 -3.17
CA LYS A 13 -10.21 -8.94 -4.03
C LYS A 13 -9.17 -8.02 -4.67
N ILE A 14 -9.58 -6.81 -5.05
CA ILE A 14 -8.68 -5.81 -5.65
C ILE A 14 -7.69 -5.31 -4.60
N VAL A 15 -8.15 -5.00 -3.39
CA VAL A 15 -7.28 -4.57 -2.29
C VAL A 15 -6.29 -5.66 -1.89
N ALA A 16 -6.74 -6.92 -1.81
CA ALA A 16 -5.85 -8.05 -1.54
C ALA A 16 -4.78 -8.22 -2.64
N LEU A 17 -5.17 -8.03 -3.91
CA LEU A 17 -4.24 -8.11 -5.04
C LEU A 17 -3.20 -6.97 -5.01
N ASP A 18 -3.59 -5.75 -4.65
CA ASP A 18 -2.69 -4.60 -4.52
C ASP A 18 -1.62 -4.84 -3.44
N ASN A 19 -2.03 -5.36 -2.26
CA ASN A 19 -1.11 -5.70 -1.18
C ASN A 19 -0.15 -6.84 -1.56
N LEU A 20 -0.65 -7.87 -2.26
CA LEU A 20 0.17 -8.95 -2.77
C LEU A 20 1.20 -8.44 -3.79
N SER A 21 0.78 -7.55 -4.70
CA SER A 21 1.67 -6.94 -5.69
C SER A 21 2.80 -6.14 -5.05
N LEU A 22 2.52 -5.47 -3.92
CA LEU A 22 3.52 -4.73 -3.14
C LEU A 22 4.54 -5.68 -2.48
N GLY A 23 4.08 -6.80 -1.91
CA GLY A 23 4.99 -7.80 -1.35
C GLY A 23 5.93 -8.38 -2.42
N ILE A 24 5.38 -8.71 -3.59
CA ILE A 24 6.16 -9.26 -4.72
C ILE A 24 7.19 -8.24 -5.23
N SER A 25 6.83 -6.95 -5.34
CA SER A 25 7.76 -5.93 -5.82
C SER A 25 8.97 -5.75 -4.90
N ILE A 26 8.79 -5.85 -3.59
CA ILE A 26 9.87 -5.79 -2.60
C ILE A 26 10.83 -6.96 -2.77
N VAL A 27 10.29 -8.19 -2.85
CA VAL A 27 11.11 -9.39 -3.04
C VAL A 27 11.88 -9.31 -4.36
N ALA A 28 11.22 -8.90 -5.45
CA ALA A 28 11.86 -8.71 -6.74
C ALA A 28 12.99 -7.67 -6.68
N ALA A 29 12.78 -6.52 -6.02
CA ALA A 29 13.81 -5.49 -5.87
C ALA A 29 15.05 -5.99 -5.12
N ILE A 30 14.85 -6.78 -4.05
CA ILE A 30 15.96 -7.37 -3.27
C ILE A 30 16.71 -8.41 -4.12
N VAL A 31 16.00 -9.28 -4.85
CA VAL A 31 16.61 -10.29 -5.72
C VAL A 31 17.42 -9.63 -6.84
N ILE A 32 16.90 -8.57 -7.45
CA ILE A 32 17.62 -7.80 -8.48
C ILE A 32 18.87 -7.13 -7.88
N GLY A 33 18.74 -6.48 -6.73
CA GLY A 33 19.87 -5.85 -6.04
C GLY A 33 20.96 -6.87 -5.70
N PHE A 34 20.57 -8.02 -5.15
CA PHE A 34 21.48 -9.13 -4.87
C PHE A 34 22.12 -9.67 -6.16
N GLY A 35 21.36 -9.89 -7.22
CA GLY A 35 21.86 -10.40 -8.51
C GLY A 35 22.89 -9.46 -9.13
N ILE A 36 22.65 -8.15 -9.09
CA ILE A 36 23.62 -7.13 -9.53
C ILE A 36 24.88 -7.17 -8.66
N GLY A 37 24.73 -7.20 -7.33
CA GLY A 37 25.87 -7.25 -6.42
C GLY A 37 26.71 -8.53 -6.57
N TYR A 38 26.04 -9.67 -6.77
CA TYR A 38 26.69 -10.95 -7.03
C TYR A 38 27.41 -10.96 -8.39
N GLY A 39 26.77 -10.44 -9.44
CA GLY A 39 27.40 -10.26 -10.75
C GLY A 39 28.64 -9.37 -10.70
N LEU A 40 28.56 -8.24 -9.98
CA LEU A 40 29.70 -7.36 -9.76
C LEU A 40 30.84 -8.06 -9.01
N LYS A 41 30.52 -8.85 -7.98
CA LYS A 41 31.52 -9.65 -7.26
C LYS A 41 32.21 -10.63 -8.22
N TYR A 42 31.44 -11.31 -9.06
CA TYR A 42 32.00 -12.28 -10.01
C TYR A 42 32.91 -11.63 -11.05
N LEU A 43 32.54 -10.45 -11.55
CA LEU A 43 33.31 -9.73 -12.56
C LEU A 43 34.56 -9.02 -12.00
N THR A 44 34.46 -8.46 -10.80
CA THR A 44 35.54 -7.64 -10.21
C THR A 44 36.44 -8.41 -9.24
N GLY A 45 35.99 -9.57 -8.75
CA GLY A 45 36.65 -10.32 -7.68
C GLY A 45 36.54 -9.67 -6.29
N TYR A 46 36.01 -8.45 -6.20
CA TYR A 46 35.91 -7.72 -4.95
C TYR A 46 34.61 -8.03 -4.20
N SER A 47 34.74 -8.71 -3.07
CA SER A 47 33.59 -9.08 -2.22
C SER A 47 32.82 -7.88 -1.65
N TRP A 48 33.42 -6.69 -1.58
CA TRP A 48 32.72 -5.49 -1.09
C TRP A 48 31.65 -4.99 -2.07
N THR A 49 31.75 -5.33 -3.36
CA THR A 49 30.78 -4.91 -4.38
C THR A 49 29.41 -5.59 -4.23
N LEU A 50 29.34 -6.73 -3.53
CA LEU A 50 28.07 -7.39 -3.17
C LEU A 50 27.19 -6.47 -2.33
N TRP A 51 27.81 -5.72 -1.41
CA TRP A 51 27.11 -4.79 -0.53
C TRP A 51 26.51 -3.60 -1.28
N LEU A 52 27.12 -3.17 -2.39
CA LEU A 52 26.53 -2.13 -3.23
C LEU A 52 25.16 -2.58 -3.73
N GLY A 53 25.08 -3.76 -4.35
CA GLY A 53 23.82 -4.28 -4.87
C GLY A 53 22.74 -4.44 -3.79
N ILE A 54 23.14 -4.94 -2.61
CA ILE A 54 22.23 -5.10 -1.46
C ILE A 54 21.71 -3.75 -0.97
N VAL A 55 22.60 -2.77 -0.77
CA VAL A 55 22.22 -1.42 -0.31
C VAL A 55 21.25 -0.77 -1.30
N TRP A 56 21.58 -0.80 -2.59
CA TRP A 56 20.70 -0.24 -3.62
C TRP A 56 19.36 -0.98 -3.72
N GLY A 57 19.35 -2.31 -3.57
CA GLY A 57 18.12 -3.11 -3.52
C GLY A 57 17.21 -2.73 -2.35
N ILE A 58 17.79 -2.56 -1.15
CA ILE A 58 17.06 -2.13 0.05
C ILE A 58 16.52 -0.71 -0.13
N LEU A 59 17.33 0.23 -0.62
CA LEU A 59 16.89 1.61 -0.88
C LEU A 59 15.72 1.65 -1.90
N ALA A 60 15.80 0.83 -2.96
CA ALA A 60 14.73 0.71 -3.94
C ALA A 60 13.43 0.15 -3.34
N ALA A 61 13.52 -0.87 -2.48
CA ALA A 61 12.37 -1.42 -1.76
C ALA A 61 11.73 -0.38 -0.83
N ILE A 62 12.53 0.33 -0.04
CA ILE A 62 12.04 1.40 0.85
C ILE A 62 11.32 2.49 0.05
N LEU A 63 11.92 2.96 -1.06
CA LEU A 63 11.28 3.95 -1.93
C LEU A 63 9.96 3.44 -2.54
N ASN A 64 9.90 2.15 -2.91
CA ASN A 64 8.67 1.54 -3.43
C ASN A 64 7.56 1.52 -2.37
N ILE A 65 7.89 1.07 -1.15
CA ILE A 65 6.97 1.06 -0.01
C ILE A 65 6.46 2.46 0.30
N TYR A 66 7.35 3.45 0.37
CA TYR A 66 6.98 4.84 0.64
C TYR A 66 5.98 5.38 -0.40
N LYS A 67 6.22 5.09 -1.69
CA LYS A 67 5.32 5.51 -2.76
C LYS A 67 3.94 4.85 -2.66
N ALA A 68 3.90 3.56 -2.31
CA ALA A 68 2.65 2.85 -2.10
C ALA A 68 1.88 3.36 -0.88
N TYR A 69 2.58 3.61 0.24
CA TYR A 69 2.00 4.21 1.43
C TYR A 69 1.37 5.58 1.12
N LYS A 70 2.10 6.46 0.42
CA LYS A 70 1.58 7.77 0.02
C LYS A 70 0.37 7.67 -0.91
N ARG A 71 0.33 6.68 -1.80
CA ARG A 71 -0.85 6.40 -2.65
C ARG A 71 -2.04 5.97 -1.78
N ALA A 72 -1.83 5.07 -0.83
CA ALA A 72 -2.86 4.61 0.08
C ALA A 72 -3.42 5.78 0.91
N GLN A 73 -2.56 6.59 1.53
CA GLN A 73 -2.95 7.77 2.30
C GLN A 73 -3.84 8.72 1.50
N LYS A 74 -3.48 9.01 0.25
CA LYS A 74 -4.29 9.87 -0.64
C LYS A 74 -5.69 9.31 -0.92
N GLN A 75 -5.85 7.98 -0.98
CA GLN A 75 -7.18 7.37 -1.10
C GLN A 75 -8.02 7.57 0.15
N TYR A 76 -7.40 7.58 1.34
CA TYR A 76 -8.07 7.82 2.61
C TYR A 76 -8.45 9.30 2.83
N GLU A 77 -7.61 10.26 2.42
CA GLU A 77 -7.94 11.70 2.47
C GLU A 77 -9.19 12.04 1.63
N GLY A 78 -9.43 11.29 0.55
CA GLY A 78 -10.65 11.43 -0.25
C GLY A 78 -11.92 10.90 0.42
N LEU A 79 -11.79 10.01 1.41
CA LEU A 79 -12.90 9.44 2.17
C LEU A 79 -13.36 10.37 3.31
N GLU A 80 -12.46 11.16 3.91
CA GLU A 80 -12.81 12.10 4.99
C GLU A 80 -13.81 13.19 4.54
N ASN A 81 -13.79 13.56 3.25
CA ASN A 81 -14.69 14.57 2.69
C ASN A 81 -16.00 13.99 2.13
N ASP A 82 -16.27 12.70 2.34
CA ASP A 82 -17.52 12.10 1.87
C ASP A 82 -18.70 12.59 2.75
N PRO A 83 -19.72 13.27 2.16
CA PRO A 83 -20.84 13.85 2.91
C PRO A 83 -21.64 12.80 3.71
N ARG A 84 -21.59 11.53 3.31
CA ARG A 84 -22.24 10.41 4.01
C ARG A 84 -21.60 10.11 5.38
N TYR A 85 -20.30 10.39 5.54
CA TYR A 85 -19.57 10.20 6.81
C TYR A 85 -19.44 11.50 7.60
N ALA A 86 -19.40 12.66 6.93
CA ALA A 86 -19.43 13.97 7.57
C ALA A 86 -20.73 14.21 8.36
N HIS A 87 -21.87 13.64 7.92
CA HIS A 87 -23.14 13.75 8.64
C HIS A 87 -23.13 12.93 9.95
N ARG A 88 -22.61 11.70 9.95
CA ARG A 88 -22.54 10.86 11.15
C ARG A 88 -21.55 11.42 12.19
N ALA A 89 -20.42 11.98 11.73
CA ALA A 89 -19.46 12.66 12.60
C ALA A 89 -20.00 13.95 13.23
N LYS A 90 -20.86 14.71 12.53
CA LYS A 90 -21.48 15.94 13.06
C LYS A 90 -22.72 15.71 13.92
N TYR A 91 -23.53 14.71 13.61
CA TYR A 91 -24.84 14.54 14.24
C TYR A 91 -24.93 13.37 15.23
N GLY A 92 -23.87 12.55 15.34
CA GLY A 92 -23.82 11.38 16.20
C GLY A 92 -24.79 10.29 15.75
N ASP A 93 -24.45 9.02 15.99
CA ASP A 93 -25.44 7.96 15.87
C ASP A 93 -26.50 8.20 16.95
N LYS A 94 -27.63 8.80 16.57
CA LYS A 94 -28.83 8.74 17.41
C LYS A 94 -29.27 7.28 17.38
N ALA A 95 -28.77 6.51 18.35
CA ALA A 95 -29.34 5.23 18.70
C ALA A 95 -30.83 5.49 18.94
N TYR A 96 -31.67 4.94 18.08
CA TYR A 96 -33.08 4.81 18.34
C TYR A 96 -33.21 3.73 19.43
N ASP A 97 -32.93 4.10 20.68
CA ASP A 97 -33.46 3.39 21.82
C ASP A 97 -34.91 3.84 21.97
N ASN A 98 -35.85 3.06 21.43
CA ASN A 98 -37.11 2.79 22.11
C ASN A 98 -37.78 1.54 21.51
N ASP A 99 -37.20 0.38 21.82
CA ASP A 99 -37.96 -0.87 21.95
C ASP A 99 -38.36 -0.98 23.42
N GLU A 100 -39.47 -0.35 23.84
CA GLU A 100 -40.20 -0.67 25.09
C GLU A 100 -41.61 -0.05 25.02
N ASP A 101 -42.58 -0.83 24.56
CA ASP A 101 -43.97 -0.96 25.06
C ASP A 101 -44.72 -2.12 24.35
#